data_AF-A0A644VAM1-F1
#
_entry.id   AF-A0A644VAM1-F1
#
_cell.length_a   1.000
_cell.length_b   1.000
_cell.length_c   1.000
_cell.angle_alpha   90.00
_cell.angle_beta   90.00
_cell.angle_gamma   90.00
#
_symmetry.space_group_name_H-M   'P 1'
#
loop_
_entity.id
_entity.type
_entity.pdbx_description
1 polymer ?
#
loop_
_entity_poly.entity_id
_entity_poly.type
_entity_poly.pdbx_seq_one_letter_code
_entity_poly.pdbx_strand_id
1 'polypeptide(L)'
;MKLAEVRGGNNMSEENAKKIFEQYNRTSDIVRCPNGRAVTRKLLDSYARAAVNLYGIISREDFVDIFNKQNIDQTTDEEIYILLLPLVLKDGWYCFYKEYIVHYLFFDNFDHADYLLKHQADKPRYIPEKDEFLKYVIEDYADNDHWWNVRRFMWDVFGYSKNTSEGYEEVRSYITYGDGIRELGSILDSHNLIFDGEKQLQEFINLIMIAKNNTRIWENNGYTPSELHEIISKRNENIVKFPTLQRPQVGRNDPCPCGSGKKYKKCCAMVDDTKSAQLNSDECRLFYETWYGIMGFVNERMGVIKAKIKPEYPNAVNDMMVHKVREVLWKKPELIDEYINETELPQEKIDILKLWRTKHKKGMLFILEYRPEYAVVLASDEQGEDRLYGIKGISNSVANTLRRGLPTQIETVLLPFKGKIIYDSFISSMTIGFGEGAKAAFREMHDKAIRYGIITSLE
;
A
#
# COMPACT_ATOMS: atom_id res chain seq x y z
N MET A 1 -17.33 2.46 12.38
CA MET A 1 -17.09 1.93 13.75
C MET A 1 -15.66 1.34 13.94
N LYS A 2 -14.62 1.85 13.25
CA LYS A 2 -13.21 1.70 13.69
C LYS A 2 -12.84 2.60 14.89
N LEU A 3 -13.81 3.40 15.34
CA LEU A 3 -13.81 4.18 16.57
C LEU A 3 -13.89 3.29 17.84
N ALA A 4 -14.19 1.99 17.70
CA ALA A 4 -14.33 1.07 18.83
C ALA A 4 -13.02 0.34 19.23
N GLU A 5 -11.99 0.31 18.37
CA GLU A 5 -10.74 -0.43 18.63
C GLU A 5 -9.57 0.44 19.11
N VAL A 6 -9.75 1.76 19.27
CA VAL A 6 -8.81 2.61 20.02
C VAL A 6 -9.06 2.47 21.52
N ARG A 7 -9.05 1.24 22.06
CA ARG A 7 -9.09 0.98 23.52
C ARG A 7 -7.69 0.99 24.16
N GLY A 8 -6.73 1.71 23.57
CA GLY A 8 -5.34 1.75 24.03
C GLY A 8 -4.65 3.12 24.03
N GLY A 9 -5.34 4.20 23.63
CA GLY A 9 -4.82 5.57 23.67
C GLY A 9 -5.82 6.47 24.37
N ASN A 10 -5.35 7.35 25.27
CA ASN A 10 -6.14 8.28 26.10
C ASN A 10 -7.52 8.63 25.52
N ASN A 11 -8.60 8.05 26.08
CA ASN A 11 -9.95 8.50 25.75
C ASN A 11 -10.11 9.94 26.26
N MET A 12 -10.41 10.87 25.35
CA MET A 12 -10.87 12.20 25.72
C MET A 12 -12.10 12.08 26.62
N SER A 13 -12.14 12.82 27.73
CA SER A 13 -13.32 12.84 28.58
C SER A 13 -14.47 13.59 27.89
N GLU A 14 -15.72 13.19 28.15
CA GLU A 14 -16.92 13.89 27.68
C GLU A 14 -16.87 15.40 28.01
N GLU A 15 -16.34 15.75 29.19
CA GLU A 15 -16.18 17.15 29.59
C GLU A 15 -15.22 17.93 28.68
N ASN A 16 -14.13 17.29 28.24
CA ASN A 16 -13.18 17.91 27.32
C ASN A 16 -13.77 18.03 25.91
N ALA A 17 -14.48 17.00 25.44
CA ALA A 17 -15.16 17.02 24.15
C ALA A 17 -16.19 18.16 24.09
N LYS A 18 -16.97 18.33 25.17
CA LYS A 18 -17.92 19.44 25.33
C LYS A 18 -17.23 20.81 25.31
N LYS A 19 -16.11 20.97 26.01
CA LYS A 19 -15.33 22.22 25.99
C LYS A 19 -14.82 22.56 24.59
N ILE A 20 -14.36 21.56 23.83
CA ILE A 20 -13.94 21.74 22.43
C ILE A 20 -15.13 22.17 21.57
N PHE A 21 -16.27 21.50 21.70
CA PHE A 21 -17.49 21.87 20.98
C PHE A 21 -17.88 23.33 21.26
N GLU A 22 -17.96 23.73 22.53
CA GLU A 22 -18.32 25.09 22.94
C GLU A 22 -17.30 26.14 22.48
N GLN A 23 -16.01 25.79 22.44
CA GLN A 23 -14.94 26.67 21.98
C GLN A 23 -15.12 27.09 20.52
N TYR A 24 -15.53 26.16 19.66
CA TYR A 24 -15.68 26.36 18.21
C TYR A 24 -17.12 26.70 17.78
N ASN A 25 -18.12 26.53 18.65
CA ASN A 25 -19.54 26.73 18.34
C ASN A 25 -20.19 27.62 19.40
N ARG A 26 -19.75 28.87 19.49
CA ARG A 26 -20.13 29.75 20.61
C ARG A 26 -21.54 30.28 20.44
N THR A 27 -22.39 30.08 21.45
CA THR A 27 -23.74 30.65 21.47
C THR A 27 -23.74 32.18 21.40
N SER A 28 -22.67 32.83 21.88
CA SER A 28 -22.48 34.29 21.81
C SER A 28 -22.36 34.83 20.39
N ASP A 29 -21.97 33.99 19.44
CA ASP A 29 -21.70 34.40 18.06
C ASP A 29 -22.96 34.30 17.18
N ILE A 30 -24.08 33.85 17.74
CA ILE A 30 -25.36 33.80 17.04
C ILE A 30 -25.82 35.22 16.70
N VAL A 31 -25.99 35.47 15.41
CA VAL A 31 -26.60 36.70 14.89
C VAL A 31 -27.90 36.39 14.17
N ARG A 32 -28.74 37.42 13.98
CA ARG A 32 -29.94 37.30 13.14
C ARG A 32 -29.51 36.94 11.71
N CYS A 33 -30.20 35.99 11.10
CA CYS A 33 -29.99 35.64 9.69
C CYS A 33 -30.01 36.91 8.84
N PRO A 34 -28.95 37.19 8.05
CA PRO A 34 -28.92 38.33 7.15
C PRO A 34 -30.12 38.36 6.20
N ASN A 35 -30.61 39.56 5.90
CA ASN A 35 -31.77 39.75 5.02
C ASN A 35 -31.51 39.11 3.65
N GLY A 36 -32.49 38.36 3.13
CA GLY A 36 -32.40 37.66 1.84
C GLY A 36 -31.67 36.31 1.89
N ARG A 37 -30.94 35.97 2.96
CA ARG A 37 -30.14 34.73 3.04
C ARG A 37 -30.87 33.50 3.57
N ALA A 38 -32.17 33.61 3.86
CA ALA A 38 -32.94 32.51 4.44
C ALA A 38 -33.00 31.27 3.54
N VAL A 39 -33.16 31.46 2.22
CA VAL A 39 -33.19 30.38 1.23
C VAL A 39 -31.80 29.76 1.09
N THR A 40 -30.76 30.59 0.93
CA THR A 40 -29.37 30.13 0.83
C THR A 40 -28.94 29.36 2.05
N ARG A 41 -29.34 29.77 3.27
CA ARG A 41 -29.06 29.05 4.51
C ARG A 41 -29.62 27.63 4.49
N LYS A 42 -30.86 27.44 4.01
CA LYS A 42 -31.46 26.10 3.91
C LYS A 42 -30.68 25.20 2.94
N LEU A 43 -30.21 25.78 1.83
CA LEU A 43 -29.40 25.04 0.88
C LEU A 43 -28.01 24.72 1.44
N LEU A 44 -27.36 25.67 2.13
CA LEU A 44 -26.08 25.46 2.80
C LEU A 44 -26.15 24.35 3.86
N ASP A 45 -27.25 24.28 4.63
CA ASP A 45 -27.49 23.17 5.57
C ASP A 45 -27.57 21.81 4.85
N SER A 46 -28.27 21.76 3.71
CA SER A 46 -28.33 20.55 2.89
C SER A 46 -26.94 20.15 2.36
N TYR A 47 -26.15 21.11 1.89
CA TYR A 47 -24.78 20.87 1.46
C TYR A 47 -23.89 20.41 2.62
N ALA A 48 -24.04 21.02 3.81
CA ALA A 48 -23.24 20.67 4.98
C ALA A 48 -23.50 19.23 5.41
N ARG A 49 -24.78 18.82 5.50
CA ARG A 49 -25.19 17.43 5.77
C ARG A 49 -24.65 16.46 4.73
N ALA A 50 -24.82 16.77 3.45
CA ALA A 50 -24.28 15.95 2.36
C ALA A 50 -22.75 15.80 2.46
N ALA A 51 -22.04 16.90 2.73
CA ALA A 51 -20.59 16.90 2.85
C ALA A 51 -20.12 16.05 4.03
N VAL A 52 -20.71 16.20 5.22
CA VAL A 52 -20.29 15.42 6.40
C VAL A 52 -20.69 13.95 6.28
N ASN A 53 -21.79 13.61 5.60
CA ASN A 53 -22.17 12.22 5.37
C ASN A 53 -21.23 11.55 4.36
N LEU A 54 -20.82 12.26 3.31
CA LEU A 54 -19.94 11.72 2.27
C LEU A 54 -18.46 11.70 2.68
N TYR A 55 -18.00 12.70 3.44
CA TYR A 55 -16.57 12.88 3.76
C TYR A 55 -16.22 12.69 5.23
N GLY A 56 -17.21 12.69 6.13
CA GLY A 56 -17.02 12.82 7.58
C GLY A 56 -16.60 14.24 7.99
N ILE A 57 -15.63 14.81 7.28
CA ILE A 57 -15.01 16.11 7.57
C ILE A 57 -14.72 16.84 6.26
N ILE A 58 -14.93 18.15 6.24
CA ILE A 58 -14.57 19.03 5.12
C ILE A 58 -14.04 20.35 5.65
N SER A 59 -13.01 20.92 5.00
CA SER A 59 -12.56 22.28 5.33
C SER A 59 -13.64 23.27 4.91
N ARG A 60 -13.77 24.37 5.66
CA ARG A 60 -14.73 25.41 5.30
C ARG A 60 -14.40 26.03 3.92
N GLU A 61 -13.13 26.10 3.56
CA GLU A 61 -12.66 26.51 2.23
C GLU A 61 -13.17 25.56 1.13
N ASP A 62 -12.88 24.25 1.23
CA ASP A 62 -13.36 23.24 0.25
C ASP A 62 -14.88 23.25 0.13
N PHE A 63 -15.57 23.43 1.26
CA PHE A 63 -17.03 23.49 1.32
C PHE A 63 -17.59 24.69 0.53
N VAL A 64 -17.04 25.88 0.77
CA VAL A 64 -17.40 27.11 0.03
C VAL A 64 -17.13 26.91 -1.46
N ASP A 65 -15.98 26.32 -1.81
CA ASP A 65 -15.60 26.03 -3.18
C ASP A 65 -16.60 25.13 -3.91
N ILE A 66 -17.03 24.03 -3.27
CA ILE A 66 -18.03 23.11 -3.84
C ILE A 66 -19.37 23.83 -4.00
N PHE A 67 -19.82 24.54 -2.96
CA PHE A 67 -21.10 25.24 -2.99
C PHE A 67 -21.13 26.30 -4.10
N ASN A 68 -20.10 27.13 -4.18
CA ASN A 68 -19.99 28.23 -5.14
C ASN A 68 -19.88 27.74 -6.59
N LYS A 69 -19.18 26.61 -6.84
CA LYS A 69 -19.10 25.99 -8.16
C LYS A 69 -20.44 25.43 -8.65
N GLN A 70 -21.32 25.02 -7.73
CA GLN A 70 -22.57 24.32 -8.05
C GLN A 70 -23.83 25.19 -7.96
N ASN A 71 -23.72 26.45 -7.51
CA ASN A 71 -24.86 27.32 -7.25
C ASN A 71 -24.65 28.74 -7.78
N ILE A 72 -25.76 29.42 -8.10
CA ILE A 72 -25.74 30.82 -8.53
C ILE A 72 -25.44 31.73 -7.34
N ASP A 73 -26.16 31.53 -6.24
CA ASP A 73 -25.90 32.23 -4.98
C ASP A 73 -24.54 31.79 -4.44
N GLN A 74 -23.69 32.75 -4.13
CA GLN A 74 -22.34 32.53 -3.63
C GLN A 74 -22.28 32.77 -2.11
N THR A 75 -21.26 32.19 -1.47
CA THR A 75 -20.98 32.37 -0.05
C THR A 75 -19.48 32.48 0.23
N THR A 76 -19.13 32.79 1.49
CA THR A 76 -17.75 32.90 1.99
C THR A 76 -17.58 32.09 3.27
N ASP A 77 -16.32 31.86 3.67
CA ASP A 77 -15.96 31.17 4.91
C ASP A 77 -16.60 31.78 6.17
N GLU A 78 -16.64 33.11 6.26
CA GLU A 78 -17.25 33.82 7.38
C GLU A 78 -18.77 33.69 7.35
N GLU A 79 -19.36 33.74 6.15
CA GLU A 79 -20.81 33.68 5.99
C GLU A 79 -21.36 32.29 6.31
N ILE A 80 -20.64 31.22 5.95
CA ILE A 80 -21.07 29.87 6.33
C ILE A 80 -21.08 29.67 7.84
N TYR A 81 -20.11 30.24 8.57
CA TYR A 81 -20.09 30.18 10.03
C TYR A 81 -21.34 30.85 10.61
N ILE A 82 -21.63 32.07 10.16
CA ILE A 82 -22.80 32.84 10.59
C ILE A 82 -24.12 32.13 10.27
N LEU A 83 -24.26 31.60 9.05
CA LEU A 83 -25.53 31.03 8.58
C LEU A 83 -25.80 29.65 9.17
N LEU A 84 -24.76 28.84 9.41
CA LEU A 84 -24.91 27.46 9.87
C LEU A 84 -24.82 27.30 11.39
N LEU A 85 -24.13 28.17 12.12
CA LEU A 85 -23.99 28.07 13.58
C LEU A 85 -25.33 27.92 14.34
N PRO A 86 -26.41 28.66 14.00
CA PRO A 86 -27.71 28.45 14.65
C PRO A 86 -28.29 27.05 14.42
N LEU A 87 -27.95 26.40 13.31
CA LEU A 87 -28.40 25.04 12.97
C LEU A 87 -27.52 23.99 13.64
N VAL A 88 -26.21 24.24 13.76
CA VAL A 88 -25.30 23.42 14.58
C VAL A 88 -25.83 23.29 16.01
N LEU A 89 -26.16 24.42 16.64
CA LEU A 89 -26.59 24.47 18.03
C LEU A 89 -28.01 23.95 18.26
N LYS A 90 -28.85 23.93 17.22
CA LYS A 90 -30.24 23.49 17.30
C LYS A 90 -30.42 22.02 16.93
N ASP A 91 -29.84 21.61 15.79
CA ASP A 91 -30.11 20.32 15.17
C ASP A 91 -28.95 19.33 15.34
N GLY A 92 -27.71 19.81 15.54
CA GLY A 92 -26.58 18.97 15.97
C GLY A 92 -26.06 17.93 14.95
N TRP A 93 -26.40 18.04 13.66
CA TRP A 93 -25.95 17.09 12.62
C TRP A 93 -24.46 17.20 12.26
N TYR A 94 -23.92 18.40 12.42
CA TYR A 94 -22.52 18.71 12.20
C TYR A 94 -22.15 19.88 13.11
N CYS A 95 -20.85 20.10 13.32
CA CYS A 95 -20.36 21.29 14.02
C CYS A 95 -19.11 21.86 13.36
N PHE A 96 -18.71 23.04 13.83
CA PHE A 96 -17.40 23.59 13.53
C PHE A 96 -16.36 22.99 14.46
N TYR A 97 -15.20 22.65 13.90
CA TYR A 97 -14.02 22.22 14.63
C TYR A 97 -12.79 22.77 13.91
N LYS A 98 -12.06 23.68 14.56
CA LYS A 98 -10.98 24.44 13.92
C LYS A 98 -11.50 25.10 12.62
N GLU A 99 -10.84 24.89 11.50
CA GLU A 99 -11.24 25.36 10.17
C GLU A 99 -12.20 24.41 9.41
N TYR A 100 -12.75 23.38 10.06
CA TYR A 100 -13.55 22.33 9.43
C TYR A 100 -15.02 22.32 9.87
N ILE A 101 -15.85 21.73 9.03
CA ILE A 101 -17.19 21.23 9.37
C ILE A 101 -17.06 19.71 9.55
N VAL A 102 -17.52 19.19 10.69
CA VAL A 102 -17.34 17.78 11.07
C VAL A 102 -18.68 17.12 11.42
N HIS A 103 -18.80 15.83 11.10
CA HIS A 103 -19.96 14.99 11.40
C HIS A 103 -20.23 14.86 12.92
N TYR A 104 -21.49 14.67 13.30
CA TYR A 104 -21.88 14.52 14.73
C TYR A 104 -21.21 13.33 15.43
N LEU A 105 -20.80 12.31 14.67
CA LEU A 105 -20.07 11.13 15.19
C LEU A 105 -18.72 11.46 15.83
N PHE A 106 -18.22 12.69 15.68
CA PHE A 106 -16.99 13.16 16.32
C PHE A 106 -17.23 13.97 17.61
N PHE A 107 -18.48 14.30 17.97
CA PHE A 107 -18.77 15.21 19.08
C PHE A 107 -18.29 14.67 20.43
N ASP A 108 -18.29 13.36 20.60
CA ASP A 108 -17.81 12.70 21.82
C ASP A 108 -16.28 12.58 21.85
N ASN A 109 -15.62 12.60 20.68
CA ASN A 109 -14.17 12.51 20.58
C ASN A 109 -13.60 13.12 19.28
N PHE A 110 -13.18 14.39 19.36
CA PHE A 110 -12.52 15.12 18.28
C PHE A 110 -11.12 14.58 17.89
N ASP A 111 -10.47 13.73 18.70
CA ASP A 111 -9.21 13.07 18.28
C ASP A 111 -9.45 12.16 17.07
N HIS A 112 -10.67 11.61 16.94
CA HIS A 112 -11.07 10.84 15.77
C HIS A 112 -11.18 11.70 14.51
N ALA A 113 -11.55 12.98 14.68
CA ALA A 113 -11.54 13.92 13.57
C ALA A 113 -10.12 14.22 13.09
N ASP A 114 -9.20 14.44 14.03
CA ASP A 114 -7.77 14.62 13.73
C ASP A 114 -7.13 13.36 13.12
N TYR A 115 -7.54 12.17 13.57
CA TYR A 115 -7.15 10.90 12.95
C TYR A 115 -7.62 10.83 11.49
N LEU A 116 -8.89 11.14 11.20
CA LEU A 116 -9.43 11.07 9.86
C LEU A 116 -8.73 12.05 8.91
N LEU A 117 -8.50 13.30 9.35
CA LEU A 117 -7.74 14.30 8.60
C LEU A 117 -6.37 13.79 8.18
N LYS A 118 -5.65 13.13 9.10
CA LYS A 118 -4.33 12.51 8.81
C LYS A 118 -4.42 11.42 7.72
N HIS A 119 -5.51 10.68 7.65
CA HIS A 119 -5.70 9.62 6.64
C HIS A 119 -6.20 10.15 5.29
N GLN A 120 -6.74 11.36 5.26
CA GLN A 120 -7.23 12.05 4.07
C GLN A 120 -6.18 12.94 3.38
N ALA A 121 -5.17 13.42 4.10
CA ALA A 121 -4.28 14.53 3.69
C ALA A 121 -3.70 14.46 2.26
N ASP A 122 -3.33 13.27 1.76
CA ASP A 122 -2.68 13.11 0.45
C ASP A 122 -3.65 12.60 -0.66
N LYS A 123 -4.95 12.54 -0.38
CA LYS A 123 -5.94 11.93 -1.27
C LYS A 123 -6.82 12.98 -1.96
N PRO A 124 -7.10 12.83 -3.26
CA PRO A 124 -8.07 13.69 -3.94
C PRO A 124 -9.45 13.53 -3.33
N ARG A 125 -10.30 14.56 -3.47
CA ARG A 125 -11.70 14.54 -3.02
C ARG A 125 -12.62 14.18 -4.17
N TYR A 126 -13.53 13.23 -3.93
CA TYR A 126 -14.61 12.93 -4.85
C TYR A 126 -15.63 14.07 -4.78
N ILE A 127 -15.93 14.74 -5.88
CA ILE A 127 -16.92 15.82 -5.93
C ILE A 127 -17.95 15.44 -6.99
N PRO A 128 -19.11 14.88 -6.59
CA PRO A 128 -20.18 14.55 -7.54
C PRO A 128 -20.89 15.81 -8.03
N GLU A 129 -21.62 15.67 -9.13
CA GLU A 129 -22.54 16.70 -9.62
C GLU A 129 -23.60 17.06 -8.57
N LYS A 130 -24.12 18.28 -8.64
CA LYS A 130 -25.03 18.85 -7.62
C LYS A 130 -26.17 17.93 -7.20
N ASP A 131 -26.90 17.38 -8.16
CA ASP A 131 -28.08 16.56 -7.87
C ASP A 131 -27.70 15.23 -7.20
N GLU A 132 -26.52 14.70 -7.52
CA GLU A 132 -25.98 13.50 -6.88
C GLU A 132 -25.41 13.82 -5.48
N PHE A 133 -24.71 14.95 -5.33
CA PHE A 133 -24.18 15.40 -4.05
C PHE A 133 -25.30 15.57 -3.01
N LEU A 134 -26.43 16.18 -3.40
CA LEU A 134 -27.55 16.42 -2.51
C LEU A 134 -28.31 15.15 -2.07
N LYS A 135 -28.11 14.00 -2.71
CA LYS A 135 -28.68 12.74 -2.21
C LYS A 135 -28.03 12.29 -0.90
N TYR A 136 -26.76 12.65 -0.68
CA TYR A 136 -26.04 12.37 0.58
C TYR A 136 -26.57 13.15 1.77
N VAL A 137 -27.58 14.03 1.62
CA VAL A 137 -28.34 14.55 2.77
C VAL A 137 -28.98 13.40 3.57
N ILE A 138 -29.33 12.31 2.89
CA ILE A 138 -29.78 11.07 3.53
C ILE A 138 -28.53 10.29 3.97
N GLU A 139 -28.36 10.12 5.28
CA GLU A 139 -27.17 9.48 5.87
C GLU A 139 -26.93 8.05 5.34
N ASP A 140 -28.01 7.28 5.14
CA ASP A 140 -27.96 5.91 4.62
C ASP A 140 -27.91 5.81 3.08
N TYR A 141 -27.79 6.93 2.36
CA TYR A 141 -27.69 6.90 0.91
C TYR A 141 -26.42 6.17 0.46
N ALA A 142 -26.59 5.25 -0.49
CA ALA A 142 -25.50 4.62 -1.21
C ALA A 142 -25.72 4.82 -2.71
N ASP A 143 -24.67 5.19 -3.43
CA ASP A 143 -24.70 5.37 -4.89
C ASP A 143 -24.64 4.04 -5.66
N ASN A 144 -24.54 2.91 -4.95
CA ASN A 144 -24.52 1.57 -5.51
C ASN A 144 -25.10 0.52 -4.54
N ASP A 145 -25.53 -0.61 -5.13
CA ASP A 145 -26.24 -1.68 -4.44
C ASP A 145 -25.35 -2.90 -4.14
N HIS A 146 -24.02 -2.79 -4.09
CA HIS A 146 -23.17 -3.97 -3.89
C HIS A 146 -23.42 -4.65 -2.53
N TRP A 147 -23.70 -3.87 -1.48
CA TRP A 147 -24.11 -4.40 -0.17
C TRP A 147 -25.49 -5.04 -0.18
N TRP A 148 -26.37 -4.66 -1.12
CA TRP A 148 -27.66 -5.33 -1.31
C TRP A 148 -27.48 -6.75 -1.84
N ASN A 149 -26.50 -6.97 -2.73
CA ASN A 149 -26.18 -8.32 -3.22
C ASN A 149 -25.69 -9.24 -2.09
N VAL A 150 -24.86 -8.73 -1.19
CA VAL A 150 -24.45 -9.46 0.03
C VAL A 150 -25.66 -9.82 0.87
N ARG A 151 -26.54 -8.84 1.12
CA ARG A 151 -27.76 -9.03 1.93
C ARG A 151 -28.66 -10.10 1.35
N ARG A 152 -28.93 -10.00 0.04
CA ARG A 152 -29.75 -10.96 -0.70
C ARG A 152 -29.16 -12.36 -0.63
N PHE A 153 -27.86 -12.49 -0.88
CA PHE A 153 -27.18 -13.78 -0.76
C PHE A 153 -27.32 -14.37 0.66
N MET A 154 -27.12 -13.55 1.70
CA MET A 154 -27.28 -14.00 3.09
C MET A 154 -28.72 -14.47 3.37
N TRP A 155 -29.74 -13.80 2.84
CA TRP A 155 -31.13 -14.27 2.96
C TRP A 155 -31.40 -15.55 2.18
N ASP A 156 -30.83 -15.69 0.98
CA ASP A 156 -31.01 -16.88 0.14
C ASP A 156 -30.35 -18.11 0.80
N VAL A 157 -29.22 -17.94 1.50
CA VAL A 157 -28.48 -19.02 2.17
C VAL A 157 -28.98 -19.31 3.58
N PHE A 158 -29.17 -18.28 4.42
CA PHE A 158 -29.50 -18.45 5.85
C PHE A 158 -30.99 -18.27 6.15
N GLY A 159 -31.80 -17.91 5.16
CA GLY A 159 -33.20 -17.57 5.32
C GLY A 159 -33.42 -16.15 5.87
N TYR A 160 -34.66 -15.70 5.77
CA TYR A 160 -35.09 -14.41 6.31
C TYR A 160 -35.33 -14.53 7.82
N SER A 161 -34.36 -14.08 8.62
CA SER A 161 -34.43 -14.10 10.08
C SER A 161 -33.83 -12.85 10.72
N LYS A 162 -34.11 -12.65 12.01
CA LYS A 162 -33.48 -11.60 12.82
C LYS A 162 -31.96 -11.76 12.83
N ASN A 163 -31.47 -12.96 13.11
CA ASN A 163 -30.04 -13.27 13.12
C ASN A 163 -29.37 -12.97 11.78
N THR A 164 -29.99 -13.34 10.66
CA THR A 164 -29.45 -13.05 9.32
C THR A 164 -29.33 -11.55 9.09
N SER A 165 -30.32 -10.77 9.55
CA SER A 165 -30.34 -9.32 9.38
C SER A 165 -29.33 -8.62 10.30
N GLU A 166 -29.24 -9.01 11.57
CA GLU A 166 -28.27 -8.46 12.52
C GLU A 166 -26.84 -8.84 12.13
N GLY A 167 -26.61 -10.10 11.74
CA GLY A 167 -25.32 -10.55 11.24
C GLY A 167 -24.91 -9.84 9.95
N TYR A 168 -25.85 -9.54 9.04
CA TYR A 168 -25.56 -8.72 7.86
C TYR A 168 -25.06 -7.32 8.24
N GLU A 169 -25.73 -6.63 9.17
CA GLU A 169 -25.32 -5.28 9.57
C GLU A 169 -23.96 -5.29 10.27
N GLU A 170 -23.69 -6.31 11.11
CA GLU A 170 -22.39 -6.46 11.77
C GLU A 170 -21.27 -6.76 10.75
N VAL A 171 -21.51 -7.66 9.80
CA VAL A 171 -20.58 -7.92 8.69
C VAL A 171 -20.35 -6.65 7.88
N ARG A 172 -21.41 -5.94 7.48
CA ARG A 172 -21.31 -4.69 6.70
C ARG A 172 -20.46 -3.67 7.42
N SER A 173 -20.73 -3.42 8.70
CA SER A 173 -19.97 -2.48 9.52
C SER A 173 -18.51 -2.92 9.68
N TYR A 174 -18.27 -4.18 10.02
CA TYR A 174 -16.93 -4.73 10.20
C TYR A 174 -16.10 -4.66 8.92
N ILE A 175 -16.66 -5.07 7.79
CA ILE A 175 -15.93 -5.12 6.52
C ILE A 175 -15.70 -3.73 5.94
N THR A 176 -16.68 -2.83 6.04
CA THR A 176 -16.57 -1.45 5.52
C THR A 176 -15.48 -0.68 6.25
N TYR A 177 -15.42 -0.80 7.57
CA TYR A 177 -14.49 -0.02 8.38
C TYR A 177 -13.23 -0.80 8.81
N GLY A 178 -13.21 -2.12 8.78
CA GLY A 178 -12.09 -2.97 9.22
C GLY A 178 -10.97 -3.16 8.20
N ASP A 179 -9.80 -3.61 8.65
CA ASP A 179 -8.60 -3.84 7.81
C ASP A 179 -8.49 -5.25 7.23
N GLY A 180 -9.48 -6.12 7.47
CA GLY A 180 -9.44 -7.50 6.99
C GLY A 180 -10.70 -8.29 7.31
N ILE A 181 -10.58 -9.62 7.23
CA ILE A 181 -11.68 -10.57 7.46
C ILE A 181 -11.43 -11.49 8.65
N ARG A 182 -10.47 -11.15 9.52
CA ARG A 182 -9.99 -12.04 10.59
C ARG A 182 -11.11 -12.42 11.57
N GLU A 183 -11.92 -11.45 11.97
CA GLU A 183 -13.04 -11.65 12.90
C GLU A 183 -14.34 -12.03 12.18
N LEU A 184 -14.31 -12.20 10.85
CA LEU A 184 -15.51 -12.53 10.08
C LEU A 184 -16.12 -13.86 10.52
N GLY A 185 -15.29 -14.87 10.82
CA GLY A 185 -15.75 -16.14 11.37
C GLY A 185 -16.47 -15.96 12.70
N SER A 186 -15.85 -15.24 13.63
CA SER A 186 -16.44 -14.93 14.95
C SER A 186 -17.79 -14.22 14.85
N ILE A 187 -17.94 -13.29 13.89
CA ILE A 187 -19.19 -12.57 13.63
C ILE A 187 -20.25 -13.52 13.06
N LEU A 188 -19.90 -14.36 12.09
CA LEU A 188 -20.87 -15.32 11.54
C LEU A 188 -21.33 -16.33 12.61
N ASP A 189 -20.41 -16.82 13.42
CA ASP A 189 -20.68 -17.77 14.50
C ASP A 189 -21.58 -17.16 15.58
N SER A 190 -21.36 -15.89 15.98
CA SER A 190 -22.17 -15.23 17.01
C SER A 190 -23.64 -15.09 16.61
N HIS A 191 -23.93 -15.02 15.30
CA HIS A 191 -25.28 -14.97 14.73
C HIS A 191 -25.81 -16.35 14.28
N ASN A 192 -25.06 -17.43 14.49
CA ASN A 192 -25.38 -18.79 14.02
C ASN A 192 -25.56 -18.87 12.49
N LEU A 193 -24.71 -18.16 11.73
CA LEU A 193 -24.74 -18.13 10.26
C LEU A 193 -23.72 -19.14 9.70
N ILE A 194 -24.19 -20.37 9.51
CA ILE A 194 -23.34 -21.52 9.11
C ILE A 194 -23.55 -21.83 7.64
N PHE A 195 -22.48 -21.79 6.85
CA PHE A 195 -22.51 -22.19 5.43
C PHE A 195 -22.55 -23.71 5.29
N ASP A 196 -23.32 -24.21 4.33
CA ASP A 196 -23.45 -25.65 4.04
C ASP A 196 -22.25 -26.22 3.26
N GLY A 197 -21.39 -25.35 2.72
CA GLY A 197 -20.19 -25.78 2.00
C GLY A 197 -19.29 -24.66 1.53
N GLU A 198 -18.07 -25.04 1.12
CA GLU A 198 -17.00 -24.12 0.72
C GLU A 198 -17.41 -23.16 -0.41
N LYS A 199 -18.26 -23.60 -1.35
CA LYS A 199 -18.72 -22.76 -2.46
C LYS A 199 -19.53 -21.55 -2.00
N GLN A 200 -20.44 -21.71 -1.04
CA GLN A 200 -21.22 -20.60 -0.50
C GLN A 200 -20.31 -19.60 0.23
N LEU A 201 -19.35 -20.10 1.01
CA LEU A 201 -18.37 -19.24 1.68
C LEU A 201 -17.53 -18.45 0.67
N GLN A 202 -17.06 -19.07 -0.42
CA GLN A 202 -16.29 -18.38 -1.46
C GLN A 202 -17.12 -17.31 -2.17
N GLU A 203 -18.38 -17.59 -2.49
CA GLU A 203 -19.29 -16.61 -3.11
C GLU A 203 -19.57 -15.44 -2.18
N PHE A 204 -19.83 -15.71 -0.90
CA PHE A 204 -19.97 -14.69 0.14
C PHE A 204 -18.74 -13.78 0.22
N ILE A 205 -17.54 -14.37 0.32
CA ILE A 205 -16.27 -13.63 0.38
C ILE A 205 -16.11 -12.74 -0.86
N ASN A 206 -16.44 -13.26 -2.06
CA ASN A 206 -16.37 -12.45 -3.27
C ASN A 206 -17.33 -11.25 -3.21
N LEU A 207 -18.59 -11.47 -2.80
CA LEU A 207 -19.59 -10.41 -2.69
C LEU A 207 -19.20 -9.32 -1.69
N ILE A 208 -18.71 -9.69 -0.50
CA ILE A 208 -18.27 -8.69 0.49
C ILE A 208 -17.04 -7.92 0.02
N MET A 209 -16.13 -8.55 -0.74
CA MET A 209 -14.96 -7.86 -1.29
C MET A 209 -15.36 -6.87 -2.40
N ILE A 210 -16.29 -7.25 -3.27
CA ILE A 210 -16.88 -6.35 -4.27
C ILE A 210 -17.56 -5.18 -3.56
N ALA A 211 -18.38 -5.44 -2.53
CA ALA A 211 -19.06 -4.40 -1.78
C ALA A 211 -18.08 -3.45 -1.10
N LYS A 212 -17.09 -3.97 -0.37
CA LYS A 212 -16.04 -3.18 0.29
C LYS A 212 -15.32 -2.26 -0.68
N ASN A 213 -14.85 -2.80 -1.81
CA ASN A 213 -14.02 -2.05 -2.74
C ASN A 213 -14.79 -0.98 -3.52
N ASN A 214 -16.11 -1.11 -3.60
CA ASN A 214 -16.99 -0.18 -4.32
C ASN A 214 -17.90 0.62 -3.38
N THR A 215 -17.64 0.62 -2.06
CA THR A 215 -18.34 1.49 -1.11
C THR A 215 -17.51 2.74 -0.85
N ARG A 216 -18.13 3.91 -0.89
CA ARG A 216 -17.46 5.17 -0.55
C ARG A 216 -17.15 5.21 0.94
N ILE A 217 -15.95 5.63 1.29
CA ILE A 217 -15.51 5.73 2.70
C ILE A 217 -14.89 7.09 2.97
N TRP A 218 -15.04 7.56 4.20
CA TRP A 218 -14.54 8.86 4.64
C TRP A 218 -13.02 8.96 4.51
N GLU A 219 -12.28 7.91 4.87
CA GLU A 219 -10.82 7.88 4.79
C GLU A 219 -10.29 8.16 3.38
N ASN A 220 -11.12 7.98 2.34
CA ASN A 220 -10.78 8.20 0.94
C ASN A 220 -11.38 9.50 0.36
N ASN A 221 -11.76 10.47 1.22
CA ASN A 221 -12.41 11.72 0.80
C ASN A 221 -13.62 11.48 -0.13
N GLY A 222 -14.43 10.46 0.20
CA GLY A 222 -15.65 10.13 -0.54
C GLY A 222 -15.43 9.27 -1.78
N TYR A 223 -14.20 8.87 -2.12
CA TYR A 223 -13.98 7.85 -3.16
C TYR A 223 -14.21 6.43 -2.63
N THR A 224 -14.63 5.54 -3.51
CA THR A 224 -14.51 4.09 -3.26
C THR A 224 -13.02 3.67 -3.32
N PRO A 225 -12.62 2.58 -2.63
CA PRO A 225 -11.27 2.02 -2.79
C PRO A 225 -10.89 1.73 -4.24
N SER A 226 -11.81 1.22 -5.06
CA SER A 226 -11.60 0.95 -6.50
C SER A 226 -11.32 2.23 -7.30
N GLU A 227 -12.16 3.26 -7.16
CA GLU A 227 -11.97 4.54 -7.85
C GLU A 227 -10.66 5.21 -7.42
N LEU A 228 -10.39 5.24 -6.12
CA LEU A 228 -9.16 5.84 -5.61
C LEU A 228 -7.93 5.06 -6.10
N HIS A 229 -8.00 3.73 -6.14
CA HIS A 229 -6.95 2.90 -6.72
C HIS A 229 -6.73 3.23 -8.19
N GLU A 230 -7.80 3.41 -8.98
CA GLU A 230 -7.70 3.78 -10.39
C GLU A 230 -7.08 5.18 -10.56
N ILE A 231 -7.50 6.18 -9.78
CA ILE A 231 -6.95 7.54 -9.82
C ILE A 231 -5.47 7.54 -9.42
N ILE A 232 -5.13 6.84 -8.34
CA ILE A 232 -3.73 6.69 -7.89
C ILE A 232 -2.94 5.93 -8.95
N SER A 233 -3.50 4.90 -9.59
CA SER A 233 -2.81 4.12 -10.62
C SER A 233 -2.60 4.93 -11.90
N LYS A 234 -3.58 5.76 -12.31
CA LYS A 234 -3.46 6.70 -13.43
C LYS A 234 -2.46 7.82 -13.15
N ARG A 235 -2.48 8.42 -11.94
CA ARG A 235 -1.42 9.35 -11.49
C ARG A 235 -0.04 8.69 -11.46
N ASN A 236 0.01 7.39 -11.22
CA ASN A 236 1.20 6.56 -11.21
C ASN A 236 1.45 5.81 -12.54
N GLU A 237 0.84 6.20 -13.67
CA GLU A 237 1.21 5.64 -14.98
C GLU A 237 2.70 5.86 -15.29
N ASN A 238 3.33 6.85 -14.63
CA ASN A 238 4.77 7.09 -14.68
C ASN A 238 5.57 6.47 -13.51
N ILE A 239 4.94 5.81 -12.54
CA ILE A 239 5.59 5.16 -11.38
C ILE A 239 5.23 3.66 -11.38
N VAL A 240 6.08 2.86 -12.03
CA VAL A 240 6.05 1.40 -11.94
C VAL A 240 6.17 0.97 -10.48
N LYS A 241 5.09 0.42 -9.91
CA LYS A 241 5.10 -0.17 -8.57
C LYS A 241 5.70 -1.56 -8.64
N PHE A 242 6.95 -1.67 -8.21
CA PHE A 242 7.58 -2.97 -8.01
C PHE A 242 6.94 -3.68 -6.80
N PRO A 243 6.63 -5.00 -6.87
CA PRO A 243 6.19 -5.81 -5.75
C PRO A 243 7.15 -5.61 -4.59
N THR A 244 6.67 -4.87 -3.61
CA THR A 244 7.23 -4.90 -2.27
C THR A 244 6.70 -6.20 -1.69
N LEU A 245 7.56 -7.18 -1.43
CA LEU A 245 7.16 -8.40 -0.72
C LEU A 245 6.50 -7.97 0.60
N GLN A 246 5.17 -8.01 0.67
CA GLN A 246 4.42 -7.71 1.90
C GLN A 246 4.66 -8.87 2.88
N ARG A 247 5.76 -8.77 3.63
CA ARG A 247 6.05 -9.63 4.78
C ARG A 247 5.73 -8.87 6.06
N PRO A 248 5.34 -9.56 7.15
CA PRO A 248 4.85 -8.95 8.40
C PRO A 248 5.70 -7.74 8.81
N GLN A 249 5.05 -6.64 9.17
CA GLN A 249 5.74 -5.45 9.68
C GLN A 249 6.48 -5.83 10.97
N VAL A 250 7.81 -5.71 10.94
CA VAL A 250 8.63 -5.86 12.14
C VAL A 250 8.49 -4.57 12.94
N GLY A 251 8.15 -4.67 14.23
CA GLY A 251 8.06 -3.50 15.09
C GLY A 251 9.40 -2.78 15.15
N ARG A 252 9.42 -1.44 15.04
CA ARG A 252 10.67 -0.64 15.01
C ARG A 252 11.59 -0.92 16.21
N ASN A 253 11.05 -1.36 17.35
CA ASN A 253 11.83 -1.67 18.55
C ASN A 253 12.18 -3.16 18.72
N ASP A 254 11.64 -4.05 17.88
CA ASP A 254 11.87 -5.50 17.97
C ASP A 254 13.32 -5.85 17.58
N PRO A 255 13.85 -7.00 18.04
CA PRO A 255 15.10 -7.54 17.53
C PRO A 255 15.07 -7.62 16.00
N CYS A 256 16.12 -7.10 15.36
CA CYS A 256 16.18 -7.09 13.91
C CYS A 256 16.20 -8.53 13.37
N PRO A 257 15.35 -8.88 12.38
CA PRO A 257 15.30 -10.23 11.81
C PRO A 257 16.60 -10.64 11.10
N CYS A 258 17.51 -9.68 10.85
CA CYS A 258 18.82 -9.97 10.29
C CYS A 258 19.83 -10.59 11.29
N GLY A 259 19.41 -10.88 12.53
CA GLY A 259 20.25 -11.54 13.52
C GLY A 259 21.41 -10.70 14.06
N SER A 260 21.43 -9.39 13.78
CA SER A 260 22.49 -8.47 14.23
C SER A 260 22.52 -8.21 15.74
N GLY A 261 21.51 -8.67 16.48
CA GLY A 261 21.32 -8.35 17.90
C GLY A 261 20.88 -6.90 18.18
N LYS A 262 20.74 -6.05 17.15
CA LYS A 262 20.28 -4.66 17.28
C LYS A 262 18.74 -4.58 17.15
N LYS A 263 18.14 -3.50 17.67
CA LYS A 263 16.72 -3.15 17.38
C LYS A 263 16.54 -2.86 15.88
N TYR A 264 15.40 -3.22 15.28
CA TYR A 264 15.13 -3.02 13.85
C TYR A 264 15.38 -1.58 13.38
N LYS A 265 14.94 -0.57 14.16
CA LYS A 265 15.18 0.86 13.88
C LYS A 265 16.65 1.30 13.85
N LYS A 266 17.54 0.52 14.48
CA LYS A 266 19.00 0.79 14.53
C LYS A 266 19.77 -0.13 13.58
N CYS A 267 19.07 -0.84 12.70
CA CYS A 267 19.64 -1.84 11.80
C CYS A 267 18.97 -1.75 10.43
N CYS A 268 18.24 -2.79 10.00
CA CYS A 268 17.69 -2.85 8.65
C CYS A 268 16.71 -1.72 8.32
N ALA A 269 16.01 -1.13 9.30
CA ALA A 269 15.14 0.01 9.03
C ALA A 269 15.91 1.22 8.49
N MET A 270 17.16 1.45 8.91
CA MET A 270 17.97 2.56 8.36
C MET A 270 18.33 2.32 6.89
N VAL A 271 18.56 1.05 6.53
CA VAL A 271 18.84 0.64 5.13
C VAL A 271 17.56 0.73 4.28
N ASP A 272 16.41 0.41 4.88
CA ASP A 272 15.10 0.48 4.22
C ASP A 272 14.62 1.94 4.03
N ASP A 273 14.86 2.81 5.01
CA ASP A 273 14.41 4.20 5.02
C ASP A 273 15.19 5.07 4.00
N THR A 274 16.48 4.79 3.75
CA THR A 274 17.30 5.58 2.79
C THR A 274 17.09 5.19 1.33
N LYS A 275 16.56 3.98 1.07
CA LYS A 275 16.42 3.38 -0.28
C LYS A 275 17.69 3.45 -1.15
N SER A 276 18.86 3.60 -0.54
CA SER A 276 20.11 3.72 -1.28
C SER A 276 20.73 2.36 -1.60
N ALA A 277 20.39 1.30 -0.85
CA ALA A 277 20.81 -0.08 -1.12
C ALA A 277 20.05 -0.81 -2.24
N GLN A 278 19.38 -0.09 -3.14
CA GLN A 278 18.61 -0.64 -4.26
C GLN A 278 18.67 0.27 -5.49
N LEU A 279 18.18 -0.19 -6.63
CA LEU A 279 18.06 0.64 -7.84
C LEU A 279 17.01 1.73 -7.66
N ASN A 280 17.18 2.85 -8.37
CA ASN A 280 16.10 3.84 -8.48
C ASN A 280 14.97 3.33 -9.39
N SER A 281 13.85 4.04 -9.46
CA SER A 281 12.66 3.60 -10.21
C SER A 281 12.90 3.35 -11.69
N ASP A 282 13.71 4.19 -12.33
CA ASP A 282 13.97 4.14 -13.77
C ASP A 282 14.94 3.00 -14.09
N GLU A 283 15.99 2.86 -13.28
CA GLU A 283 16.92 1.74 -13.32
C GLU A 283 16.22 0.39 -13.10
N CYS A 284 15.30 0.34 -12.14
CA CYS A 284 14.53 -0.86 -11.84
C CYS A 284 13.60 -1.24 -13.00
N ARG A 285 12.95 -0.26 -13.65
CA ARG A 285 12.12 -0.48 -14.84
C ARG A 285 12.97 -1.00 -16.00
N LEU A 286 14.08 -0.32 -16.29
CA LEU A 286 15.03 -0.72 -17.32
C LEU A 286 15.54 -2.14 -17.10
N PHE A 287 15.88 -2.51 -15.85
CA PHE A 287 16.26 -3.87 -15.50
C PHE A 287 15.16 -4.86 -15.86
N TYR A 288 13.93 -4.67 -15.37
CA TYR A 288 12.88 -5.66 -15.55
C TYR A 288 12.43 -5.79 -17.01
N GLU A 289 12.32 -4.70 -17.76
CA GLU A 289 12.01 -4.78 -19.19
C GLU A 289 13.12 -5.53 -19.96
N THR A 290 14.39 -5.29 -19.63
CA THR A 290 15.52 -5.99 -20.25
C THR A 290 15.52 -7.47 -19.88
N TRP A 291 15.33 -7.76 -18.58
CA TRP A 291 15.28 -9.10 -18.02
C TRP A 291 14.13 -9.93 -18.61
N TYR A 292 12.90 -9.41 -18.61
CA TYR A 292 11.77 -10.13 -19.20
C TYR A 292 11.82 -10.20 -20.72
N GLY A 293 12.47 -9.24 -21.38
CA GLY A 293 12.78 -9.33 -22.81
C GLY A 293 13.63 -10.54 -23.16
N ILE A 294 14.78 -10.71 -22.50
CA ILE A 294 15.63 -11.89 -22.73
C ILE A 294 14.92 -13.18 -22.27
N MET A 295 14.17 -13.18 -21.15
CA MET A 295 13.39 -14.36 -20.74
C MET A 295 12.33 -14.75 -21.77
N GLY A 296 11.64 -13.76 -22.36
CA GLY A 296 10.69 -13.99 -23.45
C GLY A 296 11.33 -14.65 -24.65
N PHE A 297 12.44 -14.09 -25.13
CA PHE A 297 13.20 -14.63 -26.25
C PHE A 297 13.70 -16.06 -25.98
N VAL A 298 14.34 -16.30 -24.83
CA VAL A 298 14.82 -17.64 -24.45
C VAL A 298 13.67 -18.63 -24.39
N ASN A 299 12.51 -18.23 -23.84
CA ASN A 299 11.37 -19.11 -23.76
C ASN A 299 10.79 -19.46 -25.13
N GLU A 300 10.66 -18.49 -26.04
CA GLU A 300 10.18 -18.72 -27.40
C GLU A 300 11.15 -19.59 -28.21
N ARG A 301 12.46 -19.36 -28.07
CA ARG A 301 13.50 -20.13 -28.76
C ARG A 301 13.61 -21.57 -28.28
N MET A 302 13.49 -21.78 -26.97
CA MET A 302 13.77 -23.07 -26.34
C MET A 302 12.51 -23.86 -25.96
N GLY A 303 11.32 -23.25 -26.04
CA GLY A 303 10.04 -23.89 -25.71
C GLY A 303 9.93 -24.34 -24.25
N VAL A 304 10.52 -23.59 -23.31
CA VAL A 304 10.69 -24.03 -21.91
C VAL A 304 9.35 -24.11 -21.17
N ILE A 305 8.49 -23.11 -21.36
CA ILE A 305 7.14 -23.05 -20.79
C ILE A 305 6.12 -22.66 -21.86
N LYS A 306 4.84 -23.03 -21.63
CA LYS A 306 3.74 -22.70 -22.55
C LYS A 306 3.29 -21.24 -22.48
N ALA A 307 3.56 -20.54 -21.37
CA ALA A 307 3.13 -19.16 -21.19
C ALA A 307 4.04 -18.20 -21.94
N LYS A 308 3.48 -17.10 -22.47
CA LYS A 308 4.24 -16.06 -23.15
C LYS A 308 4.75 -15.03 -22.13
N ILE A 309 6.08 -14.90 -22.03
CA ILE A 309 6.72 -13.87 -21.20
C ILE A 309 6.90 -12.62 -22.07
N LYS A 310 6.26 -11.52 -21.69
CA LYS A 310 6.37 -10.22 -22.38
C LYS A 310 7.48 -9.36 -21.76
N PRO A 311 8.11 -8.43 -22.50
CA PRO A 311 9.15 -7.51 -21.99
C PRO A 311 8.56 -6.36 -21.16
N GLU A 312 7.62 -6.65 -20.27
CA GLU A 312 6.89 -5.68 -19.47
C GLU A 312 6.90 -6.09 -18.00
N TYR A 313 6.68 -5.10 -17.14
CA TYR A 313 6.61 -5.31 -15.71
C TYR A 313 5.50 -4.48 -15.05
N PRO A 314 4.66 -5.09 -14.20
CA PRO A 314 4.67 -6.50 -13.77
C PRO A 314 4.36 -7.47 -14.90
N ASN A 315 4.92 -8.69 -14.82
CA ASN A 315 4.67 -9.74 -15.81
C ASN A 315 3.52 -10.65 -15.35
N ALA A 316 2.66 -11.09 -16.28
CA ALA A 316 1.56 -12.01 -15.97
C ALA A 316 2.04 -13.45 -15.66
N VAL A 317 3.27 -13.80 -16.06
CA VAL A 317 3.85 -15.12 -15.79
C VAL A 317 4.45 -15.15 -14.39
N ASN A 318 4.11 -16.17 -13.60
CA ASN A 318 4.64 -16.30 -12.23
C ASN A 318 6.15 -16.59 -12.19
N ASP A 319 6.80 -16.16 -11.11
CA ASP A 319 8.25 -16.27 -10.91
C ASP A 319 8.78 -17.70 -11.00
N MET A 320 7.99 -18.71 -10.58
CA MET A 320 8.41 -20.11 -10.62
C MET A 320 8.54 -20.63 -12.06
N MET A 321 7.68 -20.16 -12.97
CA MET A 321 7.76 -20.45 -14.39
C MET A 321 8.94 -19.72 -15.03
N VAL A 322 9.13 -18.43 -14.70
CA VAL A 322 10.26 -17.63 -15.20
C VAL A 322 11.60 -18.22 -14.73
N HIS A 323 11.68 -18.73 -13.50
CA HIS A 323 12.88 -19.40 -12.98
C HIS A 323 13.33 -20.58 -13.85
N LYS A 324 12.39 -21.34 -14.43
CA LYS A 324 12.74 -22.46 -15.35
C LYS A 324 13.44 -21.95 -16.61
N VAL A 325 12.98 -20.82 -17.15
CA VAL A 325 13.58 -20.16 -18.32
C VAL A 325 14.96 -19.59 -17.96
N ARG A 326 15.06 -18.94 -16.80
CA ARG A 326 16.30 -18.43 -16.23
C ARG A 326 17.40 -19.49 -16.12
N GLU A 327 17.04 -20.71 -15.69
CA GLU A 327 18.01 -21.82 -15.65
C GLU A 327 18.51 -22.25 -17.03
N VAL A 328 17.71 -22.08 -18.09
CA VAL A 328 18.15 -22.34 -19.47
C VAL A 328 19.10 -21.24 -19.95
N LEU A 329 18.77 -19.96 -19.70
CA LEU A 329 19.64 -18.84 -20.04
C LEU A 329 21.05 -19.02 -19.45
N TRP A 330 21.15 -19.31 -18.14
CA TRP A 330 22.46 -19.44 -17.49
C TRP A 330 23.19 -20.75 -17.78
N LYS A 331 22.54 -21.73 -18.42
CA LYS A 331 23.21 -22.89 -19.02
C LYS A 331 23.73 -22.60 -20.44
N LYS A 332 23.15 -21.60 -21.12
CA LYS A 332 23.46 -21.20 -22.49
C LYS A 332 23.51 -19.67 -22.64
N PRO A 333 24.51 -18.98 -22.05
CA PRO A 333 24.59 -17.52 -22.11
C PRO A 333 24.69 -16.96 -23.53
N GLU A 334 25.12 -17.76 -24.52
CA GLU A 334 25.13 -17.42 -25.95
C GLU A 334 23.76 -17.03 -26.52
N LEU A 335 22.66 -17.41 -25.85
CA LEU A 335 21.31 -16.96 -26.21
C LEU A 335 21.14 -15.43 -26.07
N ILE A 336 21.99 -14.77 -25.28
CA ILE A 336 22.03 -13.30 -25.21
C ILE A 336 22.55 -12.71 -26.53
N ASP A 337 23.56 -13.34 -27.14
CA ASP A 337 24.09 -12.90 -28.43
C ASP A 337 23.04 -13.08 -29.53
N GLU A 338 22.31 -14.21 -29.52
CA GLU A 338 21.17 -14.44 -30.41
C GLU A 338 20.07 -13.38 -30.22
N TYR A 339 19.71 -13.05 -28.97
CA TYR A 339 18.69 -12.04 -28.69
C TYR A 339 19.06 -10.66 -29.21
N ILE A 340 20.32 -10.24 -28.99
CA ILE A 340 20.84 -8.96 -29.49
C ILE A 340 20.81 -8.89 -31.02
N ASN A 341 21.10 -10.00 -31.71
CA ASN A 341 21.18 -10.02 -33.17
C ASN A 341 19.81 -10.17 -33.85
N GLU A 342 18.87 -10.88 -33.23
CA GLU A 342 17.56 -11.22 -33.83
C GLU A 342 16.44 -10.24 -33.43
N THR A 343 16.66 -9.35 -32.44
CA THR A 343 15.65 -8.41 -31.94
C THR A 343 16.11 -6.96 -32.04
N GLU A 344 15.21 -6.06 -32.45
CA GLU A 344 15.47 -4.61 -32.40
C GLU A 344 15.39 -4.11 -30.96
N LEU A 345 16.53 -3.66 -30.42
CA LEU A 345 16.67 -3.21 -29.04
C LEU A 345 17.32 -1.83 -28.97
N PRO A 346 16.92 -0.98 -27.99
CA PRO A 346 17.67 0.24 -27.68
C PRO A 346 19.13 -0.06 -27.31
N GLN A 347 20.06 0.80 -27.74
CA GLN A 347 21.50 0.64 -27.48
C GLN A 347 21.82 0.41 -26.00
N GLU A 348 21.12 1.11 -25.10
CA GLU A 348 21.30 0.96 -23.65
C GLU A 348 21.03 -0.49 -23.18
N LYS A 349 20.01 -1.17 -23.73
CA LYS A 349 19.72 -2.58 -23.40
C LYS A 349 20.78 -3.51 -23.98
N ILE A 350 21.27 -3.21 -25.18
CA ILE A 350 22.35 -3.99 -25.82
C ILE A 350 23.63 -3.95 -24.97
N ASP A 351 24.01 -2.78 -24.47
CA ASP A 351 25.22 -2.62 -23.66
C ASP A 351 25.11 -3.38 -22.33
N ILE A 352 23.94 -3.30 -21.67
CA ILE A 352 23.63 -4.08 -20.47
C ILE A 352 23.72 -5.59 -20.75
N LEU A 353 23.11 -6.07 -21.83
CA LEU A 353 23.09 -7.48 -22.19
C LEU A 353 24.50 -8.01 -22.52
N LYS A 354 25.34 -7.23 -23.21
CA LYS A 354 26.75 -7.59 -23.48
C LYS A 354 27.56 -7.73 -22.19
N LEU A 355 27.32 -6.86 -21.21
CA LEU A 355 27.95 -6.97 -19.90
C LEU A 355 27.45 -8.22 -19.17
N TRP A 356 26.15 -8.51 -19.17
CA TRP A 356 25.61 -9.75 -18.58
C TRP A 356 26.20 -10.99 -19.26
N ARG A 357 26.32 -10.98 -20.59
CA ARG A 357 26.89 -12.08 -21.37
C ARG A 357 28.31 -12.46 -20.96
N THR A 358 29.12 -11.48 -20.60
CA THR A 358 30.58 -11.65 -20.41
C THR A 358 31.02 -11.58 -18.95
N LYS A 359 30.25 -10.94 -18.07
CA LYS A 359 30.65 -10.65 -16.68
C LYS A 359 29.70 -11.21 -15.62
N HIS A 360 28.65 -11.95 -15.99
CA HIS A 360 27.77 -12.57 -15.01
C HIS A 360 28.53 -13.57 -14.13
N LYS A 361 28.13 -13.68 -12.86
CA LYS A 361 28.74 -14.62 -11.92
C LYS A 361 27.67 -15.40 -11.18
N LYS A 362 27.40 -16.62 -11.64
CA LYS A 362 26.51 -17.58 -10.96
C LYS A 362 27.30 -18.33 -9.88
N GLY A 363 26.75 -18.42 -8.67
CA GLY A 363 27.38 -19.23 -7.64
C GLY A 363 26.66 -19.23 -6.31
N MET A 364 27.17 -20.06 -5.41
CA MET A 364 26.85 -20.02 -3.99
C MET A 364 27.73 -18.95 -3.31
N LEU A 365 27.09 -18.01 -2.63
CA LEU A 365 27.73 -16.85 -2.03
C LEU A 365 27.28 -16.70 -0.57
N PHE A 366 28.05 -15.95 0.22
CA PHE A 366 27.69 -15.66 1.60
C PHE A 366 27.48 -14.18 1.81
N ILE A 367 26.30 -13.78 2.25
CA ILE A 367 26.10 -12.42 2.74
C ILE A 367 26.66 -12.34 4.15
N LEU A 368 27.59 -11.40 4.36
CA LEU A 368 28.28 -11.23 5.64
C LEU A 368 27.84 -9.96 6.37
N GLU A 369 27.42 -8.93 5.63
CA GLU A 369 27.07 -7.62 6.20
C GLU A 369 25.97 -6.94 5.36
N TYR A 370 25.13 -6.13 6.01
CA TYR A 370 24.25 -5.17 5.33
C TYR A 370 24.72 -3.75 5.64
N ARG A 371 25.10 -3.01 4.59
CA ARG A 371 25.50 -1.59 4.67
C ARG A 371 24.38 -0.69 4.10
N PRO A 372 24.40 0.62 4.39
CA PRO A 372 23.40 1.56 3.86
C PRO A 372 23.28 1.55 2.34
N GLU A 373 24.38 1.35 1.61
CA GLU A 373 24.42 1.42 0.14
C GLU A 373 24.32 0.07 -0.59
N TYR A 374 24.54 -1.06 0.11
CA TYR A 374 24.56 -2.39 -0.50
C TYR A 374 24.66 -3.51 0.56
N ALA A 375 24.37 -4.74 0.18
CA ALA A 375 24.76 -5.93 0.93
C ALA A 375 26.19 -6.34 0.56
N VAL A 376 26.99 -6.73 1.55
CA VAL A 376 28.36 -7.24 1.34
C VAL A 376 28.32 -8.75 1.23
N VAL A 377 28.79 -9.24 0.09
CA VAL A 377 28.77 -10.65 -0.27
C VAL A 377 30.18 -11.15 -0.48
N LEU A 378 30.52 -12.24 0.21
CA LEU A 378 31.74 -12.99 0.02
C LEU A 378 31.56 -13.99 -1.13
N ALA A 379 32.46 -13.93 -2.10
CA ALA A 379 32.53 -14.88 -3.21
C ALA A 379 33.97 -14.99 -3.73
N SER A 380 34.36 -16.17 -4.20
CA SER A 380 35.69 -16.38 -4.77
C SER A 380 35.78 -15.79 -6.19
N ASP A 381 36.84 -15.08 -6.52
CA ASP A 381 37.11 -14.57 -7.88
C ASP A 381 37.51 -15.68 -8.87
N GLU A 382 37.88 -15.30 -10.10
CA GLU A 382 38.29 -16.24 -11.15
C GLU A 382 39.55 -17.05 -10.77
N GLN A 383 40.37 -16.51 -9.87
CA GLN A 383 41.59 -17.15 -9.36
C GLN A 383 41.31 -18.00 -8.10
N GLY A 384 40.06 -18.01 -7.60
CA GLY A 384 39.66 -18.73 -6.40
C GLY A 384 39.95 -17.98 -5.11
N GLU A 385 40.35 -16.70 -5.16
CA GLU A 385 40.59 -15.88 -3.98
C GLU A 385 39.29 -15.28 -3.45
N ASP A 386 39.11 -15.27 -2.14
CA ASP A 386 37.94 -14.68 -1.51
C ASP A 386 37.91 -13.15 -1.67
N ARG A 387 36.84 -12.65 -2.31
CA ARG A 387 36.59 -11.21 -2.50
C ARG A 387 35.25 -10.80 -1.91
N LEU A 388 35.16 -9.51 -1.57
CA LEU A 388 33.90 -8.88 -1.14
C LEU A 388 33.28 -8.10 -2.30
N TYR A 389 31.98 -8.31 -2.51
CA TYR A 389 31.18 -7.63 -3.51
C TYR A 389 30.05 -6.85 -2.83
N GLY A 390 29.89 -5.59 -3.21
CA GLY A 390 28.77 -4.75 -2.79
C GLY A 390 27.62 -4.89 -3.78
N ILE A 391 26.57 -5.61 -3.40
CA ILE A 391 25.41 -5.85 -4.27
C ILE A 391 24.21 -5.01 -3.85
N LYS A 392 23.56 -4.37 -4.83
CA LYS A 392 22.33 -3.62 -4.62
C LYS A 392 21.09 -4.48 -4.88
N GLY A 393 20.04 -4.14 -4.16
CA GLY A 393 18.68 -4.55 -4.44
C GLY A 393 18.19 -4.08 -5.81
N ILE A 394 17.21 -4.78 -6.39
CA ILE A 394 16.54 -4.32 -7.62
C ILE A 394 15.37 -3.42 -7.21
N SER A 395 14.25 -4.01 -6.80
CA SER A 395 13.08 -3.29 -6.27
C SER A 395 13.18 -2.95 -4.78
N ASN A 396 13.85 -3.81 -4.02
CA ASN A 396 14.06 -3.69 -2.58
C ASN A 396 15.51 -4.06 -2.27
N SER A 397 16.07 -3.49 -1.21
CA SER A 397 17.37 -3.88 -0.66
C SER A 397 17.44 -5.39 -0.42
N VAL A 398 18.61 -5.99 -0.59
CA VAL A 398 18.81 -7.43 -0.32
C VAL A 398 18.48 -7.80 1.13
N ALA A 399 18.72 -6.85 2.06
CA ALA A 399 18.35 -6.99 3.47
C ALA A 399 16.84 -7.18 3.65
N ASN A 400 16.03 -6.38 2.94
CA ASN A 400 14.57 -6.47 2.98
C ASN A 400 14.05 -7.70 2.24
N THR A 401 14.67 -8.06 1.12
CA THR A 401 14.30 -9.26 0.34
C THR A 401 14.48 -10.55 1.15
N LEU A 402 15.59 -10.66 1.90
CA LEU A 402 15.91 -11.89 2.63
C LEU A 402 15.42 -11.89 4.09
N ARG A 403 15.60 -10.78 4.83
CA ARG A 403 15.35 -10.68 6.29
C ARG A 403 15.93 -11.87 7.07
N ARG A 404 17.18 -12.27 6.79
CA ARG A 404 17.84 -13.43 7.41
C ARG A 404 18.99 -13.02 8.31
N GLY A 405 19.20 -13.82 9.35
CA GLY A 405 20.39 -13.84 10.20
C GLY A 405 21.67 -13.93 9.38
N LEU A 406 22.68 -13.11 9.70
CA LEU A 406 24.01 -13.20 9.08
C LEU A 406 24.95 -14.10 9.89
N PRO A 407 25.91 -14.80 9.24
CA PRO A 407 26.05 -14.92 7.78
C PRO A 407 24.93 -15.78 7.18
N THR A 408 24.51 -15.46 5.93
CA THR A 408 23.51 -16.26 5.20
C THR A 408 24.07 -16.74 3.88
N GLN A 409 23.90 -18.03 3.59
CA GLN A 409 24.24 -18.61 2.29
C GLN A 409 23.11 -18.33 1.30
N ILE A 410 23.48 -17.89 0.10
CA ILE A 410 22.57 -17.66 -1.00
C ILE A 410 23.11 -18.29 -2.29
N GLU A 411 22.23 -18.59 -3.23
CA GLU A 411 22.57 -18.91 -4.60
C GLU A 411 21.86 -17.92 -5.53
N THR A 412 22.62 -17.25 -6.38
CA THR A 412 22.13 -16.19 -7.27
C THR A 412 23.10 -16.00 -8.44
N VAL A 413 22.71 -15.21 -9.45
CA VAL A 413 23.64 -14.68 -10.45
C VAL A 413 23.88 -13.20 -10.18
N LEU A 414 25.15 -12.81 -10.01
CA LEU A 414 25.55 -11.41 -9.94
C LEU A 414 25.66 -10.84 -11.36
N LEU A 415 25.12 -9.64 -11.56
CA LEU A 415 25.10 -8.96 -12.85
C LEU A 415 25.65 -7.53 -12.73
N PRO A 416 26.51 -7.07 -13.66
CA PRO A 416 26.79 -5.65 -13.82
C PRO A 416 25.55 -4.90 -14.30
N PHE A 417 25.32 -3.71 -13.76
CA PHE A 417 24.23 -2.84 -14.18
C PHE A 417 24.53 -1.37 -13.86
N LYS A 418 24.87 -0.57 -14.87
CA LYS A 418 25.08 0.88 -14.77
C LYS A 418 26.03 1.26 -13.62
N GLY A 419 27.22 0.68 -13.63
CA GLY A 419 28.28 0.88 -12.64
C GLY A 419 28.02 0.23 -11.27
N LYS A 420 27.02 -0.67 -11.17
CA LYS A 420 26.61 -1.35 -9.94
C LYS A 420 26.65 -2.86 -10.13
N ILE A 421 26.66 -3.59 -9.03
CA ILE A 421 26.40 -5.03 -9.02
C ILE A 421 24.99 -5.27 -8.47
N ILE A 422 24.17 -5.98 -9.23
CA ILE A 422 22.84 -6.45 -8.81
C ILE A 422 22.77 -7.98 -8.92
N TYR A 423 21.60 -8.54 -8.65
CA TYR A 423 21.30 -9.94 -8.93
C TYR A 423 20.27 -10.07 -10.06
N ASP A 424 20.10 -11.27 -10.60
CA ASP A 424 19.20 -11.56 -11.73
C ASP A 424 17.72 -11.71 -11.33
N SER A 425 17.29 -11.00 -10.29
CA SER A 425 15.96 -11.09 -9.66
C SER A 425 15.65 -12.41 -8.93
N PHE A 426 16.54 -13.41 -8.95
CA PHE A 426 16.35 -14.68 -8.24
C PHE A 426 17.43 -14.92 -7.19
N ILE A 427 17.03 -14.95 -5.92
CA ILE A 427 17.90 -15.37 -4.82
C ILE A 427 17.29 -16.60 -4.16
N SER A 428 17.98 -17.73 -4.25
CA SER A 428 17.71 -18.90 -3.40
C SER A 428 18.51 -18.77 -2.11
N SER A 429 17.95 -19.18 -0.98
CA SER A 429 18.66 -19.22 0.29
C SER A 429 18.36 -20.53 1.00
N MET A 430 19.39 -21.18 1.53
CA MET A 430 19.23 -22.35 2.38
C MET A 430 19.07 -21.92 3.84
N THR A 431 18.16 -22.57 4.57
CA THR A 431 17.95 -22.27 5.99
C THR A 431 18.98 -23.04 6.82
N ILE A 432 20.23 -22.59 6.81
CA ILE A 432 21.32 -23.19 7.61
C ILE A 432 21.76 -22.16 8.65
N GLY A 433 21.70 -22.55 9.93
CA GLY A 433 22.26 -21.76 11.02
C GLY A 433 23.73 -22.10 11.23
N PHE A 434 24.59 -21.08 11.34
CA PHE A 434 26.02 -21.26 11.60
C PHE A 434 26.33 -21.16 13.10
N GLY A 435 27.06 -22.12 13.64
CA GLY A 435 27.59 -22.07 15.01
C GLY A 435 28.73 -21.05 15.15
N GLU A 436 29.13 -20.74 16.39
CA GLU A 436 30.13 -19.68 16.67
C GLU A 436 31.50 -19.91 16.01
N GLY A 437 31.96 -21.16 15.90
CA GLY A 437 33.20 -21.49 15.17
C GLY A 437 33.14 -21.13 13.69
N ALA A 438 32.03 -21.43 13.02
CA ALA A 438 31.82 -21.07 11.62
C ALA A 438 31.69 -19.55 11.44
N LYS A 439 30.99 -18.86 12.34
CA LYS A 439 30.92 -17.40 12.33
C LYS A 439 32.29 -16.74 12.50
N ALA A 440 33.16 -17.31 13.34
CA ALA A 440 34.53 -16.83 13.50
C ALA A 440 35.35 -16.98 12.21
N ALA A 441 35.21 -18.11 11.50
CA ALA A 441 35.85 -18.30 10.21
C ALA A 441 35.37 -17.28 9.16
N PHE A 442 34.06 -17.01 9.07
CA PHE A 442 33.55 -15.98 8.16
C PHE A 442 34.06 -14.57 8.48
N ARG A 443 34.26 -14.24 9.77
CA ARG A 443 34.88 -12.96 10.16
C ARG A 443 36.34 -12.89 9.69
N GLU A 444 37.10 -13.98 9.83
CA GLU A 444 38.49 -14.02 9.34
C GLU A 444 38.56 -13.91 7.81
N MET A 445 37.69 -14.61 7.08
CA MET A 445 37.58 -14.51 5.62
C MET A 445 37.24 -13.07 5.20
N HIS A 446 36.29 -12.44 5.88
CA HIS A 446 35.95 -11.04 5.67
C HIS A 446 37.16 -10.11 5.91
N ASP A 447 37.87 -10.27 7.03
CA ASP A 447 39.00 -9.40 7.40
C ASP A 447 40.22 -9.57 6.49
N LYS A 448 40.37 -10.73 5.84
CA LYS A 448 41.33 -10.94 4.77
C LYS A 448 40.88 -10.27 3.49
N ALA A 449 39.63 -10.52 3.07
CA ALA A 449 39.10 -10.03 1.80
C ALA A 449 38.93 -8.50 1.77
N ILE A 450 38.56 -7.87 2.89
CA ILE A 450 38.36 -6.41 2.98
C ILE A 450 39.64 -5.60 2.70
N ARG A 451 40.83 -6.21 2.85
CA ARG A 451 42.12 -5.57 2.53
C ARG A 451 42.25 -5.22 1.05
N TYR A 452 41.49 -5.89 0.19
CA TYR A 452 41.43 -5.65 -1.24
C TYR A 452 40.27 -4.70 -1.62
N GLY A 453 39.57 -4.14 -0.63
CA GLY A 453 38.39 -3.32 -0.84
C GLY A 453 37.13 -4.13 -1.11
N ILE A 454 36.02 -3.42 -1.33
CA ILE A 454 34.74 -4.01 -1.73
C ILE A 454 34.51 -3.66 -3.20
N ILE A 455 34.33 -4.68 -4.02
CA ILE A 455 34.08 -4.53 -5.45
C ILE A 455 32.60 -4.13 -5.63
N THR A 456 32.35 -2.96 -6.18
CA THR A 456 30.98 -2.43 -6.39
C THR A 456 30.57 -2.33 -7.86
N SER A 457 31.45 -2.69 -8.80
CA SER A 457 31.18 -2.80 -10.24
C SER A 457 31.93 -3.99 -10.84
N LEU A 458 31.34 -4.64 -11.85
CA LEU A 458 31.97 -5.70 -12.65
C LEU A 458 32.26 -5.24 -14.10
N GLU A 459 32.00 -3.97 -14.40
CA GLU A 459 32.24 -3.34 -15.71
C GLU A 459 33.73 -3.18 -16.02
#